data_AF-A0A0G0Q5Y3-F1
#
_entry.id   AF-A0A0G0Q5Y3-F1
#
_cell.length_a   1.000
_cell.length_b   1.000
_cell.length_c   1.000
_cell.angle_alpha   90.00
_cell.angle_beta   90.00
_cell.angle_gamma   90.00
#
_symmetry.space_group_name_H-M   'P 1'
#
loop_
_entity.id
_entity.type
_entity.pdbx_description
1 polymer ?
#
loop_
_entity_poly.entity_id
_entity_poly.type
_entity_poly.pdbx_seq_one_letter_code
_entity_poly.pdbx_strand_id
1 'polypeptide(L)'
;MAAPFIWAPLFVFILFDLLGEIYHQICFPLYGLEKVNRSEYIQIRDRFRLPYLSIAGKLSCAYCGYINGGLLYYKEIAGRTEKYWCGIMHENKPGFKIQEHQLEQGFSRYGDEKDFINKYIAK
;
A
#
# COMPACT_ATOMS: atom_id res chain seq x y z
N MET A 1 -22.80 18.42 4.89
CA MET A 1 -21.94 19.63 5.04
C MET A 1 -20.47 19.34 4.76
N ALA A 2 -19.88 18.20 5.19
CA ALA A 2 -18.48 17.87 4.91
C ALA A 2 -18.21 17.18 3.56
N ALA A 3 -19.25 16.80 2.79
CA ALA A 3 -19.09 16.02 1.56
C ALA A 3 -18.11 16.66 0.54
N PRO A 4 -18.12 17.96 0.24
CA PRO A 4 -17.16 18.54 -0.71
C PRO A 4 -15.70 18.35 -0.29
N PHE A 5 -15.41 18.43 1.01
CA PHE A 5 -14.06 18.24 1.56
C PHE A 5 -13.61 16.79 1.55
N ILE A 6 -14.55 15.85 1.70
CA ILE A 6 -14.25 14.41 1.62
C ILE A 6 -13.89 14.03 0.19
N TRP A 7 -14.53 14.65 -0.80
CA TRP A 7 -14.32 14.35 -2.22
C TRP A 7 -13.18 15.15 -2.84
N ALA A 8 -12.76 16.28 -2.25
CA ALA A 8 -11.64 17.07 -2.78
C ALA A 8 -10.31 16.28 -2.92
N PRO A 9 -9.90 15.43 -1.95
CA PRO A 9 -8.72 14.58 -2.09
C PRO A 9 -8.80 13.56 -3.23
N LEU A 10 -10.00 13.23 -3.72
CA LEU A 10 -10.18 12.26 -4.80
C LEU A 10 -9.37 12.64 -6.03
N PHE A 11 -9.38 13.92 -6.41
CA PHE A 11 -8.63 14.39 -7.57
C PHE A 11 -7.13 14.16 -7.40
N VAL A 12 -6.57 14.52 -6.24
CA VAL A 12 -5.16 14.32 -5.93
C VAL A 12 -4.82 12.83 -5.89
N PHE A 13 -5.71 12.02 -5.33
CA PHE A 13 -5.52 10.58 -5.26
C PHE A 13 -5.54 9.92 -6.63
N ILE A 14 -6.40 10.35 -7.56
CA ILE A 14 -6.41 9.86 -8.94
C ILE A 14 -5.08 10.18 -9.64
N LEU A 15 -4.54 11.39 -9.45
CA LEU A 15 -3.24 11.75 -10.01
C LEU A 15 -2.11 10.90 -9.39
N PHE A 16 -2.12 10.74 -8.07
CA PHE A 16 -1.19 9.86 -7.37
C PHE A 16 -1.29 8.42 -7.87
N ASP A 17 -2.51 7.94 -8.11
CA ASP A 17 -2.77 6.58 -8.60
C ASP A 17 -2.19 6.36 -9.99
N LEU A 18 -2.39 7.34 -10.90
CA LEU A 18 -1.81 7.31 -12.24
C LEU A 18 -0.28 7.27 -12.20
N LEU A 19 0.35 8.14 -11.42
CA LEU A 19 1.81 8.19 -11.28
C LEU A 19 2.36 6.94 -10.61
N GLY A 20 1.66 6.44 -9.60
CA GLY A 20 2.00 5.22 -8.88
C GLY A 20 1.89 3.97 -9.75
N GLU A 21 0.92 3.89 -10.66
CA GLU A 21 0.84 2.83 -11.66
C GLU A 21 1.99 2.91 -12.66
N ILE A 22 2.32 4.10 -13.17
CA ILE A 22 3.47 4.27 -14.06
C ILE A 22 4.75 3.79 -13.37
N TYR A 23 4.97 4.21 -12.12
CA TYR A 23 6.08 3.75 -11.30
C TYR A 23 6.08 2.22 -11.14
N HIS A 24 4.96 1.63 -10.74
CA HIS A 24 4.84 0.19 -10.53
C HIS A 24 5.07 -0.60 -11.81
N GLN A 25 4.49 -0.20 -12.94
CA GLN A 25 4.60 -0.91 -14.20
C GLN A 25 6.00 -0.82 -14.82
N ILE A 26 6.72 0.27 -14.59
CA ILE A 26 8.06 0.49 -15.16
C ILE A 26 9.14 -0.02 -14.22
N CYS A 27 9.15 0.42 -12.96
CA CYS A 27 10.25 0.12 -12.04
C CYS A 27 10.29 -1.36 -11.64
N PHE A 28 9.14 -2.01 -11.42
CA PHE A 28 9.16 -3.39 -10.90
C PHE A 28 9.77 -4.38 -11.90
N PRO A 29 9.40 -4.38 -13.19
CA PRO A 29 10.10 -5.21 -14.17
C PRO A 29 11.58 -4.88 -14.31
N LEU A 30 11.95 -3.60 -14.27
CA LEU A 30 13.35 -3.16 -14.39
C LEU A 30 14.22 -3.68 -13.24
N TYR A 31 13.69 -3.71 -12.02
CA TYR A 31 14.38 -4.22 -10.84
C TYR A 31 14.14 -5.72 -10.57
N GLY A 32 13.40 -6.41 -11.43
CA GLY A 32 13.06 -7.83 -11.26
C GLY A 32 12.11 -8.14 -10.11
N LEU A 33 11.31 -7.15 -9.67
CA LEU A 33 10.33 -7.30 -8.59
C LEU A 33 9.02 -7.87 -9.12
N GLU A 34 8.37 -8.70 -8.30
CA GLU A 34 7.04 -9.22 -8.59
C GLU A 34 5.99 -8.12 -8.50
N LYS A 35 5.17 -7.97 -9.54
CA LYS A 35 4.08 -6.98 -9.58
C LYS A 35 3.00 -7.31 -8.56
N VAL A 36 2.47 -6.27 -7.91
CA VAL A 36 1.34 -6.37 -6.97
C VAL A 36 0.03 -6.45 -7.76
N ASN A 37 -0.84 -7.40 -7.45
CA ASN A 37 -2.12 -7.52 -8.13
C ASN A 37 -3.14 -6.52 -7.53
N ARG A 38 -3.40 -5.42 -8.25
CA ARG A 38 -4.34 -4.37 -7.83
C ARG A 38 -5.74 -4.87 -7.44
N SER A 39 -6.22 -5.94 -8.09
CA SER A 39 -7.57 -6.47 -7.88
C SER A 39 -7.76 -7.11 -6.50
N GLU A 40 -6.68 -7.52 -5.84
CA GLU A 40 -6.71 -8.10 -4.50
C GLU A 40 -6.91 -7.03 -3.41
N TYR A 41 -6.63 -5.76 -3.73
CA TYR A 41 -6.65 -4.65 -2.77
C TYR A 41 -7.86 -3.73 -2.92
N ILE A 42 -8.34 -3.52 -4.15
CA ILE A 42 -9.38 -2.52 -4.43
C ILE A 42 -10.73 -3.20 -4.67
N GLN A 43 -11.59 -3.14 -3.66
CA GLN A 43 -12.97 -3.64 -3.73
C GLN A 43 -13.98 -2.49 -3.61
N ILE A 44 -14.64 -2.16 -4.72
CA ILE A 44 -15.62 -1.06 -4.78
C ILE A 44 -17.06 -1.53 -5.03
N ARG A 45 -17.26 -2.76 -5.53
CA ARG A 45 -18.56 -3.24 -6.05
C ARG A 45 -19.40 -4.03 -5.04
N ASP A 46 -18.82 -4.45 -3.93
CA ASP A 46 -19.48 -5.29 -2.91
C ASP A 46 -20.71 -4.58 -2.34
N ARG A 47 -20.56 -3.29 -1.97
CA ARG A 47 -21.62 -2.52 -1.32
C ARG A 47 -22.70 -2.01 -2.26
N PHE A 48 -22.49 -2.08 -3.58
CA PHE A 48 -23.53 -1.74 -4.55
C PHE A 48 -24.69 -2.73 -4.55
N ARG A 49 -24.43 -3.97 -4.13
CA ARG A 49 -25.43 -5.04 -4.02
C ARG A 49 -26.34 -4.89 -2.81
N LEU A 50 -26.03 -3.98 -1.89
CA LEU A 50 -26.83 -3.75 -0.69
C LEU A 50 -28.11 -2.97 -1.05
N PRO A 51 -29.31 -3.55 -0.87
CA PRO A 51 -30.56 -2.93 -1.30
C PRO A 51 -31.00 -1.77 -0.39
N TYR A 52 -30.54 -1.77 0.87
CA TYR A 52 -30.88 -0.77 1.88
C TYR A 52 -30.06 0.53 1.79
N LEU A 53 -29.05 0.59 0.90
CA LEU A 53 -28.21 1.77 0.75
C LEU A 53 -28.77 2.69 -0.33
N SER A 54 -28.91 3.99 -0.02
CA SER A 54 -29.24 5.01 -1.02
C SER A 54 -28.13 5.13 -2.07
N ILE A 55 -28.45 5.66 -3.25
CA ILE A 55 -27.48 5.84 -4.34
C ILE A 55 -26.27 6.68 -3.89
N ALA A 56 -26.52 7.76 -3.14
CA ALA A 56 -25.47 8.61 -2.58
C ALA A 56 -24.59 7.86 -1.55
N GLY A 57 -25.20 6.97 -0.75
CA GLY A 57 -24.48 6.08 0.16
C GLY A 57 -23.58 5.09 -0.59
N LYS A 58 -24.07 4.51 -1.69
CA LYS A 58 -23.28 3.59 -2.53
C LYS A 58 -22.07 4.28 -3.14
N LEU A 59 -22.24 5.50 -3.65
CA LEU A 59 -21.13 6.30 -4.20
C LEU A 59 -20.07 6.62 -3.14
N SER A 60 -20.49 6.99 -1.94
CA SER A 60 -19.57 7.28 -0.83
C SER A 60 -18.85 6.01 -0.36
N CYS A 61 -19.52 4.86 -0.33
CA CYS A 61 -18.89 3.58 -0.05
C CYS A 61 -17.87 3.18 -1.11
N ALA A 62 -18.19 3.38 -2.39
CA ALA A 62 -17.26 3.12 -3.50
C ALA A 62 -16.01 3.99 -3.37
N TYR A 63 -16.19 5.27 -3.04
CA TYR A 63 -15.09 6.19 -2.76
C TYR A 63 -14.19 5.69 -1.64
N CYS A 64 -14.75 5.37 -0.47
CA CYS A 64 -13.97 4.87 0.65
C CYS A 64 -13.26 3.54 0.33
N GLY A 65 -13.91 2.63 -0.41
CA GLY A 65 -13.30 1.37 -0.85
C GLY A 65 -12.12 1.59 -1.80
N TYR A 66 -12.26 2.54 -2.73
CA TYR A 66 -11.20 2.91 -3.66
C TYR A 66 -9.99 3.52 -2.95
N ILE A 67 -10.21 4.52 -2.10
CA ILE A 67 -9.11 5.21 -1.41
C ILE A 67 -8.39 4.28 -0.43
N ASN A 68 -9.10 3.56 0.44
CA ASN A 68 -8.46 2.68 1.42
C ASN A 68 -7.77 1.50 0.75
N GLY A 69 -8.42 0.86 -0.24
CA GLY A 69 -7.81 -0.22 -1.01
C GLY A 69 -6.58 0.23 -1.78
N GLY A 70 -6.65 1.41 -2.41
CA GLY A 70 -5.52 2.01 -3.12
C GLY A 70 -4.35 2.33 -2.18
N LEU A 71 -4.61 2.89 -0.99
CA LEU A 71 -3.55 3.14 0.00
C LEU A 71 -2.86 1.86 0.45
N LEU A 72 -3.62 0.77 0.65
CA LEU A 72 -3.05 -0.53 1.01
C LEU A 72 -2.20 -1.10 -0.14
N TYR A 73 -2.69 -0.99 -1.38
CA TYR A 73 -1.98 -1.38 -2.59
C TYR A 73 -0.64 -0.63 -2.75
N TYR A 74 -0.65 0.70 -2.63
CA TYR A 74 0.57 1.51 -2.73
C TYR A 74 1.51 1.28 -1.55
N LYS A 75 0.98 0.96 -0.37
CA LYS A 75 1.81 0.57 0.78
C LYS A 75 2.55 -0.75 0.51
N GLU A 76 1.90 -1.74 -0.11
CA GLU A 76 2.57 -2.98 -0.51
C GLU A 76 3.65 -2.73 -1.57
N ILE A 77 3.36 -1.91 -2.60
CA ILE A 77 4.35 -1.49 -3.60
C ILE A 77 5.57 -0.87 -2.92
N ALA A 78 5.34 0.08 -2.00
CA ALA A 78 6.41 0.72 -1.26
C ALA A 78 7.16 -0.27 -0.36
N GLY A 79 6.48 -1.23 0.26
CA GLY A 79 7.09 -2.27 1.10
C GLY A 79 8.01 -3.20 0.32
N ARG A 80 7.58 -3.68 -0.86
CA ARG A 80 8.43 -4.48 -1.76
C ARG A 80 9.66 -3.70 -2.23
N THR A 81 9.46 -2.41 -2.52
CA THR A 81 10.55 -1.49 -2.86
C THR A 81 11.53 -1.34 -1.69
N GLU A 82 11.03 -1.08 -0.48
CA GLU A 82 11.84 -0.94 0.73
C GLU A 82 12.68 -2.20 1.02
N LYS A 83 12.09 -3.38 0.80
CA LYS A 83 12.77 -4.66 0.94
C LYS A 83 13.90 -4.84 -0.06
N TYR A 84 13.70 -4.39 -1.30
CA TYR A 84 14.73 -4.43 -2.34
C TYR A 84 15.95 -3.56 -1.98
N TRP A 85 15.72 -2.36 -1.44
CA TRP A 85 16.80 -1.41 -1.17
C TRP A 85 17.53 -1.64 0.15
N CYS A 86 16.82 -1.99 1.22
CA CYS A 86 17.39 -2.04 2.57
C CYS A 86 17.01 -3.32 3.31
N GLY A 87 15.73 -3.66 3.37
CA GLY A 87 15.30 -4.90 4.03
C GLY A 87 15.61 -5.00 5.53
N ILE A 88 15.92 -3.88 6.21
CA ILE A 88 16.11 -3.77 7.67
C ILE A 88 14.89 -3.07 8.29
N MET A 89 14.38 -3.62 9.38
CA MET A 89 13.26 -3.05 10.14
C MET A 89 13.62 -1.68 10.71
N HIS A 90 12.61 -0.82 10.89
CA HIS A 90 12.82 0.43 11.63
C HIS A 90 13.07 0.17 13.11
N GLU A 91 13.78 1.11 13.75
CA GLU A 91 13.99 1.11 15.19
C GLU A 91 12.66 1.19 15.94
N ASN A 92 12.45 0.28 16.90
CA ASN A 92 11.25 0.26 17.72
C ASN A 92 11.39 1.24 18.89
N LYS A 93 10.91 2.47 18.71
CA LYS A 93 10.90 3.52 19.75
C LYS A 93 9.52 3.68 20.39
N PRO A 94 9.44 4.10 21.66
CA PRO A 94 8.16 4.45 22.29
C PRO A 94 7.36 5.45 21.44
N GLY A 95 6.11 5.09 21.12
CA GLY A 95 5.22 5.92 20.28
C GLY A 95 5.40 5.75 18.77
N PHE A 96 6.39 4.99 18.30
CA PHE A 96 6.52 4.65 16.89
C PHE A 96 5.55 3.54 16.49
N LYS A 97 4.84 3.72 15.37
CA LYS A 97 3.96 2.67 14.84
C LYS A 97 4.80 1.68 14.04
N ILE A 98 4.80 0.43 14.50
CA ILE A 98 5.49 -0.67 13.82
C ILE A 98 4.88 -0.83 12.42
N GLN A 99 5.75 -1.03 11.44
CA GLN A 99 5.37 -1.30 10.07
C GLN A 99 5.11 -2.80 9.91
N GLU A 100 3.84 -3.21 9.91
CA GLU A 100 3.44 -4.63 9.85
C GLU A 100 4.03 -5.35 8.64
N HIS A 101 4.15 -4.67 7.48
CA HIS A 101 4.74 -5.25 6.28
C HIS A 101 6.21 -5.69 6.48
N GLN A 102 6.98 -5.02 7.35
CA GLN A 102 8.37 -5.41 7.62
C GLN A 102 8.43 -6.75 8.37
N LEU A 103 7.45 -7.02 9.23
CA LEU A 103 7.30 -8.28 9.96
C LEU A 103 6.83 -9.39 9.00
N GLU A 104 5.77 -9.14 8.24
CA GLU A 104 5.18 -10.10 7.30
C GLU A 104 6.16 -10.52 6.21
N GLN A 105 6.95 -9.56 5.70
CA GLN A 105 7.93 -9.81 4.66
C GLN A 105 9.31 -10.25 5.20
N GLY A 106 9.47 -10.40 6.52
CA GLY A 106 10.65 -11.02 7.13
C GLY A 106 11.94 -10.18 7.06
N PHE A 107 11.84 -8.86 7.23
CA PHE A 107 13.00 -7.95 7.23
C PHE A 107 14.03 -8.36 8.31
N SER A 108 15.28 -7.89 8.17
CA SER A 108 16.29 -8.03 9.22
C SER A 108 15.94 -7.14 10.40
N ARG A 109 16.20 -7.60 11.63
CA ARG A 109 15.93 -6.78 12.82
C ARG A 109 16.85 -5.56 12.84
N TYR A 110 16.33 -4.45 13.36
CA TYR A 110 17.13 -3.24 13.53
C TYR A 110 18.37 -3.53 14.41
N GLY A 111 19.56 -3.21 13.89
CA GLY A 111 20.83 -3.42 14.59
C GLY A 111 21.36 -4.86 14.57
N ASP A 112 20.67 -5.82 13.94
CA ASP A 112 21.14 -7.21 13.82
C ASP A 112 21.97 -7.40 12.54
N GLU A 113 23.26 -7.09 12.65
CA GLU A 113 24.22 -7.22 11.54
C GLU A 113 24.33 -8.67 11.04
N LYS A 114 24.29 -9.65 11.96
CA LYS A 114 24.43 -11.07 11.60
C LYS A 114 23.23 -11.54 10.78
N ASP A 115 22.01 -11.21 11.20
CA ASP A 115 20.79 -11.54 10.45
C ASP A 115 20.77 -10.86 9.08
N PHE A 116 21.23 -9.61 8.99
CA PHE A 116 21.31 -8.87 7.74
C PHE A 116 22.31 -9.51 6.74
N ILE A 117 23.53 -9.79 7.20
CA ILE A 117 24.56 -10.44 6.37
C ILE A 117 24.03 -11.79 5.86
N ASN A 118 23.46 -12.62 6.73
CA ASN A 118 22.95 -13.93 6.36
C ASN A 118 21.81 -13.88 5.33
N LYS A 119 20.92 -12.88 5.42
CA LYS A 119 19.76 -12.76 4.52
C LYS A 119 20.10 -12.15 3.17
N TYR A 120 20.99 -11.16 3.12
CA TYR A 120 21.17 -10.29 1.96
C TYR A 120 22.58 -10.32 1.35
N ILE A 121 23.62 -10.71 2.10
CA ILE A 121 25.03 -10.66 1.63
C ILE A 121 25.62 -12.06 1.43
N ALA A 122 25.30 -13.03 2.30
CA ALA A 122 25.92 -14.36 2.32
C ALA A 122 25.37 -15.33 1.24
N LYS A 123 24.94 -14.82 0.08
CA LYS A 123 24.29 -15.59 -0.99
C LYS A 123 25.19 -15.77 -2.21
#